data_AF-A0A2J8L244-F1
#
_entry.id   AF-A0A2J8L244-F1
#
_cell.length_a   1.000
_cell.length_b   1.000
_cell.length_c   1.000
_cell.angle_alpha   90.00
_cell.angle_beta   90.00
_cell.angle_gamma   90.00
#
_symmetry.space_group_name_H-M   'P 1'
#
loop_
_entity.id
_entity.type
_entity.pdbx_description
1 polymer ?
#
loop_
_entity_poly.entity_id
_entity_poly.type
_entity_poly.pdbx_seq_one_letter_code
_entity_poly.pdbx_strand_id
1 'polypeptide(L)'
;ALITCPVPACGNPTIHPGQCCPSCADDFVVQKPELSTPSICHAPGGEYFVEGETWNIDSCTQCTCHSGRVLCETEVCPPLLCQNPSRTQDSCCPQCTDQPFRPSLSRNNSVPNYCKNDEGDIFLAAESWKPDVCTSCICIDSVISCFSESCPSVSCERPVLRKGQCCPYCIGGQT
;
A
#
# COMPACT_ATOMS: atom_id res chain seq x y z
N ALA A 1 -3.45 25.58 2.02
CA ALA A 1 -2.89 24.89 3.20
C ALA A 1 -3.61 25.40 4.43
N LEU A 2 -4.06 24.51 5.32
CA LEU A 2 -4.65 24.87 6.61
C LEU A 2 -3.57 24.69 7.67
N ILE A 3 -3.18 25.77 8.33
CA ILE A 3 -2.23 25.72 9.46
C ILE A 3 -3.08 25.78 10.72
N THR A 4 -2.94 24.79 11.58
CA THR A 4 -3.52 24.82 12.92
C THR A 4 -2.53 25.48 13.88
N CYS A 5 -2.99 26.47 14.64
CA CYS A 5 -2.17 27.12 15.66
C CYS A 5 -2.70 26.77 17.05
N PRO A 6 -1.83 26.57 18.04
CA PRO A 6 -2.23 26.46 19.43
C PRO A 6 -2.88 27.78 19.91
N VAL A 7 -3.86 27.68 20.80
CA VAL A 7 -4.55 28.86 21.38
C VAL A 7 -3.64 29.53 22.40
N PRO A 8 -3.24 30.80 22.22
CA PRO A 8 -2.43 31.51 23.20
C PRO A 8 -3.16 31.69 24.52
N ALA A 9 -2.47 31.52 25.64
CA ALA A 9 -3.03 31.63 26.99
C ALA A 9 -3.08 33.07 27.55
N CYS A 10 -2.77 34.08 26.73
CA CYS A 10 -2.74 35.49 27.14
C CYS A 10 -3.89 36.30 26.51
N GLY A 11 -4.26 37.40 27.16
CA GLY A 11 -5.34 38.27 26.68
C GLY A 11 -5.02 39.10 25.43
N ASN A 12 -3.73 39.28 25.10
CA ASN A 12 -3.27 40.07 23.94
C ASN A 12 -2.12 39.38 23.20
N PRO A 13 -2.40 38.32 22.41
CA PRO A 13 -1.38 37.64 21.63
C PRO A 13 -1.08 38.41 20.32
N THR A 14 0.19 38.51 19.95
CA THR A 14 0.66 39.28 18.78
C THR A 14 1.35 38.39 17.76
N ILE A 15 1.19 38.71 16.46
CA ILE A 15 1.86 38.01 15.37
C ILE A 15 3.12 38.79 14.99
N HIS A 16 4.29 38.16 15.06
CA HIS A 16 5.54 38.77 14.65
C HIS A 16 5.87 38.47 13.17
N PRO A 17 6.66 39.34 12.50
CA PRO A 17 7.08 39.13 11.12
C PRO A 17 7.83 37.79 10.98
N GLY A 18 7.34 36.91 10.09
CA GLY A 18 7.93 35.59 9.85
C GLY A 18 7.33 34.43 10.67
N GLN A 19 6.41 34.70 11.59
CA GLN A 19 5.66 33.67 12.31
C GLN A 19 4.22 33.55 11.80
N CYS A 20 3.75 32.32 11.62
CA CYS A 20 2.37 32.05 11.20
C CYS A 20 1.38 32.00 12.37
N CYS A 21 1.84 31.86 13.62
CA CYS A 21 1.00 31.76 14.81
C CYS A 21 1.27 32.92 15.79
N PRO A 22 0.23 33.41 16.49
CA PRO A 22 0.36 34.50 17.46
C PRO A 22 1.01 34.02 18.77
N SER A 23 1.87 34.86 19.37
CA SER A 23 2.62 34.57 20.61
C SER A 23 2.43 35.66 21.67
N CYS A 24 2.70 35.33 22.94
CA CYS A 24 2.62 36.25 24.07
C CYS A 24 3.97 36.94 24.32
N ALA A 25 3.96 38.20 24.78
CA ALA A 25 5.15 39.03 24.92
C ALA A 25 6.13 38.62 26.06
N ASP A 26 5.76 37.62 26.88
CA ASP A 26 6.50 37.17 28.05
C ASP A 26 6.62 35.64 28.14
N ASP A 27 6.65 34.97 26.99
CA ASP A 27 7.11 33.58 26.93
C ASP A 27 8.64 33.58 27.07
N PHE A 28 9.11 33.80 28.30
CA PHE A 28 10.40 33.28 28.70
C PHE A 28 10.36 31.81 28.34
N VAL A 29 11.18 31.45 27.37
CA VAL A 29 11.46 30.08 26.97
C VAL A 29 11.90 29.35 28.23
N VAL A 30 10.94 28.78 28.95
CA VAL A 30 11.19 27.61 29.77
C VAL A 30 11.56 26.58 28.74
N GLN A 31 12.86 26.51 28.43
CA GLN A 31 13.48 25.28 28.00
C GLN A 31 13.16 24.30 29.11
N LYS A 32 11.97 23.69 29.01
CA LYS A 32 11.74 22.36 29.51
C LYS A 32 12.91 21.60 28.93
N PRO A 33 13.81 21.06 29.77
CA PRO A 33 14.80 20.14 29.25
C PRO A 33 14.00 19.12 28.46
N GLU A 34 14.23 19.06 27.15
CA GLU A 34 13.79 17.94 26.32
C GLU A 34 14.56 16.75 26.87
N LEU A 35 14.07 16.24 28.00
CA LEU A 35 14.34 14.90 28.44
C LEU A 35 13.72 14.07 27.32
N SER A 36 14.57 13.70 26.36
CA SER A 36 14.23 12.93 25.18
C SER A 36 13.64 11.62 25.65
N THR A 37 12.34 11.62 25.93
CA THR A 37 11.56 10.39 26.02
C THR A 37 11.77 9.74 24.66
N PRO A 38 12.31 8.52 24.61
CA PRO A 38 12.45 7.83 23.33
C PRO A 38 11.07 7.84 22.67
N SER A 39 11.02 8.34 21.42
CA SER A 39 9.83 8.24 20.59
C SER A 39 9.50 6.76 20.43
N ILE A 40 8.46 6.30 21.11
CA ILE A 40 8.00 4.90 21.04
C ILE A 40 6.76 4.87 20.15
N CYS A 41 6.75 3.96 19.19
CA CYS A 41 5.63 3.66 18.33
C CYS A 41 4.97 2.35 18.75
N HIS A 42 3.64 2.33 18.74
CA HIS A 42 2.85 1.13 18.98
C HIS A 42 2.44 0.52 17.64
N ALA A 43 2.96 -0.66 17.31
CA ALA A 43 2.55 -1.35 16.10
C ALA A 43 1.15 -1.96 16.25
N PRO A 44 0.39 -2.13 15.14
CA PRO A 44 -0.93 -2.75 15.21
C PRO A 44 -0.89 -4.21 15.70
N GLY A 45 0.27 -4.87 15.66
CA GLY A 45 0.49 -6.21 16.22
C GLY A 45 0.71 -6.27 17.73
N GLY A 46 0.69 -5.13 18.42
CA GLY A 46 0.88 -5.03 19.88
C GLY A 46 2.35 -4.85 20.32
N GLU A 47 3.28 -4.89 19.38
CA GLU A 47 4.71 -4.66 19.61
C GLU A 47 5.04 -3.16 19.70
N TYR A 48 6.16 -2.84 20.34
CA TYR A 48 6.64 -1.49 20.55
C TYR A 48 7.97 -1.30 19.84
N PHE A 49 8.10 -0.18 19.13
CA PHE A 49 9.29 0.16 18.34
C PHE A 49 9.84 1.52 18.75
N VAL A 50 11.15 1.71 18.71
CA VAL A 50 11.79 3.00 18.99
C VAL A 50 12.13 3.77 17.70
N GLU A 51 12.46 5.06 17.84
CA GLU A 51 12.85 5.93 16.72
C GLU A 51 13.84 5.26 15.76
N GLY A 52 13.49 5.22 14.48
CA GLY A 52 14.31 4.67 13.40
C GLY A 52 14.20 3.15 13.21
N GLU A 53 13.56 2.42 14.11
CA GLU A 53 13.31 1.00 13.91
C GLU A 53 12.33 0.75 12.76
N THR A 54 12.64 -0.27 11.97
CA THR A 54 11.82 -0.75 10.86
C THR A 54 11.39 -2.18 11.07
N TRP A 55 10.15 -2.50 10.68
CA TRP A 55 9.60 -3.85 10.78
C TRP A 55 8.67 -4.13 9.60
N ASN A 56 8.57 -5.41 9.24
CA ASN A 56 7.63 -5.85 8.22
C ASN A 56 6.36 -6.35 8.90
N ILE A 57 5.21 -5.78 8.54
CA ILE A 57 3.90 -6.26 9.02
C ILE A 57 3.49 -7.51 8.23
N ASP A 58 3.88 -7.56 6.95
CA ASP A 58 3.65 -8.65 6.03
C ASP A 58 4.71 -8.59 4.92
N SER A 59 4.67 -9.51 3.95
CA SER A 59 5.65 -9.54 2.84
C SER A 59 5.60 -8.30 1.93
N CYS A 60 4.51 -7.52 1.96
CA CYS A 60 4.29 -6.35 1.12
C CYS A 60 4.43 -5.02 1.86
N THR A 61 4.49 -5.02 3.19
CA THR A 61 4.45 -3.81 3.99
C THR A 61 5.61 -3.71 4.95
N GLN A 62 6.38 -2.66 4.78
CA GLN A 62 7.36 -2.22 5.76
C GLN A 62 6.89 -0.96 6.47
N CYS A 63 7.13 -0.89 7.78
CA CYS A 63 6.85 0.27 8.59
C CYS A 63 8.10 0.75 9.33
N THR A 64 8.13 2.05 9.64
CA THR A 64 9.21 2.72 10.34
C THR A 64 8.62 3.56 11.47
N CYS A 65 9.24 3.52 12.64
CA CYS A 65 8.90 4.42 13.74
C CYS A 65 9.62 5.76 13.55
N HIS A 66 8.85 6.84 13.39
CA HIS A 66 9.40 8.18 13.25
C HIS A 66 8.61 9.19 14.06
N SER A 67 9.28 9.85 15.02
CA SER A 67 8.71 10.84 15.93
C SER A 67 7.44 10.36 16.64
N GLY A 68 7.44 9.11 17.08
CA GLY A 68 6.31 8.47 17.78
C GLY A 68 5.13 8.11 16.87
N ARG A 69 5.31 8.19 15.55
CA ARG A 69 4.32 7.77 14.54
C ARG A 69 4.83 6.58 13.74
N VAL A 70 3.92 5.65 13.46
CA VAL A 70 4.16 4.53 12.56
C VAL A 70 3.95 5.01 11.12
N LEU A 71 4.99 4.96 10.29
CA LEU A 71 4.95 5.28 8.86
C LEU A 71 5.11 3.98 8.07
N CYS A 72 4.11 3.61 7.27
CA CYS A 72 4.15 2.36 6.51
C CYS A 72 4.13 2.60 5.00
N GLU A 73 4.92 1.82 4.28
CA GLU A 73 4.93 1.73 2.83
C GLU A 73 4.43 0.34 2.41
N THR A 74 3.54 0.29 1.42
CA THR A 74 2.97 -0.96 0.90
C THR A 74 3.29 -1.07 -0.58
N GLU A 75 3.93 -2.18 -0.96
CA GLU A 75 4.20 -2.52 -2.35
C GLU A 75 2.90 -2.84 -3.10
N VAL A 76 2.73 -2.23 -4.27
CA VAL A 76 1.60 -2.49 -5.16
C VAL A 76 2.07 -3.33 -6.33
N CYS A 77 1.49 -4.52 -6.49
CA CYS A 77 1.92 -5.46 -7.51
C CYS A 77 1.47 -5.04 -8.92
N PRO A 78 2.37 -5.08 -9.91
CA PRO A 78 2.02 -4.81 -11.29
C PRO A 78 1.08 -5.90 -11.85
N PRO A 79 0.31 -5.59 -12.90
CA PRO A 79 -0.43 -6.61 -13.64
C PRO A 79 0.54 -7.62 -14.27
N LEU A 80 0.18 -8.90 -14.22
CA LEU A 80 1.03 -9.99 -14.71
C LEU A 80 0.57 -10.48 -16.08
N LEU A 81 1.52 -10.98 -16.88
CA LEU A 81 1.30 -11.44 -18.26
C LEU A 81 1.23 -12.96 -18.37
N CYS A 82 0.54 -13.63 -17.44
CA CYS A 82 0.45 -15.09 -17.43
C CYS A 82 -0.87 -15.59 -16.87
N GLN A 83 -1.20 -16.83 -17.21
CA GLN A 83 -2.45 -17.49 -16.82
C GLN A 83 -2.44 -17.97 -15.37
N ASN A 84 -1.29 -18.43 -14.88
CA ASN A 84 -1.15 -19.05 -13.55
C ASN A 84 -0.05 -18.38 -12.73
N PRO A 85 -0.29 -17.16 -12.22
CA PRO A 85 0.64 -16.53 -11.29
C PRO A 85 0.68 -17.30 -9.96
N SER A 86 1.86 -17.37 -9.33
CA SER A 86 2.05 -18.02 -8.03
C SER A 86 2.79 -17.12 -7.05
N ARG A 87 2.38 -17.12 -5.78
CA ARG A 87 3.08 -16.42 -4.69
C ARG A 87 3.87 -17.42 -3.85
N THR A 88 5.10 -17.07 -3.50
CA THR A 88 5.86 -17.76 -2.45
C THR A 88 5.58 -17.13 -1.09
N GLN A 89 5.78 -17.89 0.00
CA GLN A 89 5.50 -17.49 1.38
C GLN A 89 6.06 -16.10 1.74
N ASP A 90 7.24 -15.77 1.22
CA ASP A 90 7.96 -14.54 1.55
C ASP A 90 7.92 -13.48 0.45
N SER A 91 7.29 -13.78 -0.69
CA SER A 91 7.12 -12.78 -1.76
C SER A 91 5.97 -11.85 -1.45
N CYS A 92 6.17 -10.54 -1.69
CA CYS A 92 5.02 -9.68 -1.88
C CYS A 92 4.34 -10.14 -3.16
N CYS A 93 4.87 -9.85 -4.34
CA CYS A 93 4.10 -10.04 -5.58
C CYS A 93 4.13 -11.46 -6.17
N PRO A 94 3.05 -11.88 -6.84
CA PRO A 94 3.04 -13.14 -7.54
C PRO A 94 4.03 -13.10 -8.71
N GLN A 95 4.62 -14.25 -9.01
CA GLN A 95 5.51 -14.46 -10.14
C GLN A 95 4.92 -15.49 -11.10
N CYS A 96 5.16 -15.28 -12.38
CA CYS A 96 4.85 -16.26 -13.41
C CYS A 96 6.00 -17.28 -13.47
N THR A 97 5.70 -18.55 -13.22
CA THR A 97 6.67 -19.65 -13.42
C THR A 97 6.86 -20.00 -14.90
N ASP A 98 5.95 -19.55 -15.77
CA ASP A 98 6.02 -19.79 -17.21
C ASP A 98 6.74 -18.65 -17.96
N GLN A 99 7.53 -19.07 -18.94
CA GLN A 99 8.32 -18.24 -19.84
C GLN A 99 7.45 -17.14 -20.48
N PRO A 100 7.93 -15.90 -20.63
CA PRO A 100 7.13 -14.80 -21.18
C PRO A 100 6.51 -15.23 -22.51
N PHE A 101 5.18 -15.10 -22.60
CA PHE A 101 4.44 -15.37 -23.83
C PHE A 101 5.08 -14.57 -24.97
N ARG A 102 5.76 -15.29 -25.88
CA ARG A 102 6.19 -14.71 -27.16
C ARG A 102 4.95 -14.72 -28.03
N PRO A 103 4.42 -13.55 -28.44
CA PRO A 103 3.26 -13.53 -29.32
C PRO A 103 3.61 -14.34 -30.57
N SER A 104 2.85 -15.41 -30.81
CA SER A 104 2.93 -16.17 -32.05
C SER A 104 2.59 -15.21 -33.17
N LEU A 105 3.59 -14.77 -33.95
CA LEU A 105 3.35 -14.08 -35.22
C LEU A 105 2.71 -15.10 -36.16
N SER A 106 1.40 -15.34 -36.00
CA SER A 106 0.66 -16.19 -36.92
C SER A 106 0.70 -15.49 -38.28
N ARG A 107 1.30 -16.18 -39.25
CA ARG A 107 1.65 -15.68 -40.58
C ARG A 107 0.43 -15.70 -41.51
N ASN A 108 -0.74 -15.28 -41.02
CA ASN A 108 -1.97 -15.17 -41.82
C ASN A 108 -2.85 -14.00 -41.35
N ASN A 109 -2.89 -12.95 -42.18
CA ASN A 109 -3.60 -11.68 -42.00
C ASN A 109 -5.13 -11.81 -42.10
N SER A 110 -5.81 -12.39 -41.10
CA SER A 110 -7.28 -12.27 -41.04
C SER A 110 -7.90 -12.31 -39.65
N VAL A 111 -7.15 -12.67 -38.60
CA VAL A 111 -7.69 -12.72 -37.23
C VAL A 111 -7.26 -11.45 -36.49
N PRO A 112 -8.19 -10.66 -35.93
CA PRO A 112 -7.83 -9.54 -35.09
C PRO A 112 -7.04 -10.03 -33.87
N ASN A 113 -5.80 -9.58 -33.72
CA ASN A 113 -4.97 -9.86 -32.54
C ASN A 113 -5.39 -8.96 -31.35
N TYR A 114 -6.68 -8.90 -31.05
CA TYR A 114 -7.22 -8.14 -29.92
C TYR A 114 -8.37 -8.92 -29.27
N CYS A 115 -8.59 -8.67 -27.99
CA CYS A 115 -9.71 -9.22 -27.25
C CYS A 115 -10.78 -8.16 -27.06
N LYS A 116 -12.04 -8.58 -27.03
CA LYS A 116 -13.19 -7.71 -26.76
C LYS A 116 -14.02 -8.29 -25.63
N ASN A 117 -14.30 -7.50 -24.59
CA ASN A 117 -15.20 -7.92 -23.51
C ASN A 117 -16.68 -7.67 -23.88
N ASP A 118 -17.60 -8.08 -23.01
CA ASP A 118 -19.05 -7.90 -23.22
C ASP A 118 -19.47 -6.41 -23.21
N GLU A 119 -18.71 -5.55 -22.53
CA GLU A 119 -18.95 -4.09 -22.47
C GLU A 119 -18.51 -3.38 -23.76
N GLY A 120 -17.68 -4.06 -24.56
CA GLY A 120 -17.20 -3.60 -25.85
C GLY A 120 -15.80 -3.00 -25.84
N ASP A 121 -15.10 -3.01 -24.70
CA ASP A 121 -13.71 -2.61 -24.58
C ASP A 121 -12.79 -3.53 -25.36
N ILE A 122 -11.74 -2.95 -25.93
CA ILE A 122 -10.77 -3.62 -26.78
C ILE A 122 -9.42 -3.64 -26.07
N PHE A 123 -8.87 -4.84 -25.90
CA PHE A 123 -7.55 -5.07 -25.31
C PHE A 123 -6.60 -5.61 -26.39
N LEU A 124 -5.42 -5.04 -26.51
CA LEU A 124 -4.40 -5.46 -27.46
C LEU A 124 -3.84 -6.84 -27.12
N ALA A 125 -3.25 -7.53 -28.10
CA ALA A 125 -2.57 -8.80 -27.84
C ALA A 125 -1.49 -8.66 -26.75
N ALA A 126 -1.50 -9.58 -25.80
CA ALA A 126 -0.66 -9.59 -24.61
C ALA A 126 -0.84 -8.36 -23.69
N GLU A 127 -1.93 -7.60 -23.82
CA GLU A 127 -2.31 -6.60 -22.82
C GLU A 127 -2.82 -7.30 -21.56
N SER A 128 -2.39 -6.85 -20.39
CA SER A 128 -2.91 -7.29 -19.08
C SER A 128 -3.51 -6.13 -18.30
N TRP A 129 -4.57 -6.44 -17.56
CA TRP A 129 -5.29 -5.48 -16.74
C TRP A 129 -5.85 -6.14 -15.48
N LYS A 130 -6.24 -5.30 -14.52
CA LYS A 130 -6.90 -5.69 -13.28
C LYS A 130 -8.30 -5.08 -13.23
N PRO A 131 -9.37 -5.84 -13.51
CA PRO A 131 -10.73 -5.33 -13.38
C PRO A 131 -11.09 -5.05 -11.90
N ASP A 132 -10.45 -5.76 -10.98
CA ASP A 132 -10.56 -5.56 -9.53
C ASP A 132 -9.25 -5.95 -8.81
N VAL A 133 -9.22 -5.84 -7.48
CA VAL A 133 -8.02 -6.10 -6.66
C VAL A 133 -7.58 -7.57 -6.64
N CYS A 134 -8.49 -8.52 -6.87
CA CYS A 134 -8.28 -9.96 -6.82
C CYS A 134 -8.11 -10.61 -8.19
N THR A 135 -8.60 -9.96 -9.24
CA THR A 135 -8.58 -10.50 -10.59
C THR A 135 -7.45 -9.90 -11.42
N SER A 136 -6.80 -10.72 -12.23
CA SER A 136 -5.87 -10.29 -13.29
C SER A 136 -6.25 -10.97 -14.59
N CYS A 137 -6.41 -10.18 -15.65
CA CYS A 137 -6.76 -10.66 -16.97
C CYS A 137 -5.65 -10.35 -17.96
N ILE A 138 -5.54 -11.19 -18.99
CA ILE A 138 -4.65 -11.01 -20.13
C ILE A 138 -5.37 -11.39 -21.42
N CYS A 139 -5.10 -10.65 -22.50
CA CYS A 139 -5.53 -11.00 -23.83
C CYS A 139 -4.50 -11.92 -24.52
N ILE A 140 -4.88 -13.18 -24.78
CA ILE A 140 -4.03 -14.17 -25.45
C ILE A 140 -4.81 -14.77 -26.62
N ASP A 141 -4.27 -14.68 -27.83
CA ASP A 141 -4.87 -15.25 -29.05
C ASP A 141 -6.35 -14.88 -29.26
N SER A 142 -6.71 -13.61 -28.98
CA SER A 142 -8.08 -13.07 -29.06
C SER A 142 -9.05 -13.63 -27.99
N VAL A 143 -8.53 -14.32 -26.98
CA VAL A 143 -9.28 -14.82 -25.82
C VAL A 143 -8.87 -14.07 -24.57
N ILE A 144 -9.85 -13.57 -23.82
CA ILE A 144 -9.63 -13.01 -22.49
C ILE A 144 -9.45 -14.17 -21.51
N SER A 145 -8.26 -14.28 -20.93
CA SER A 145 -7.95 -15.24 -19.88
C SER A 145 -7.78 -14.49 -18.56
N CYS A 146 -8.61 -14.80 -17.57
CA CYS A 146 -8.54 -14.18 -16.25
C CYS A 146 -8.20 -15.20 -15.16
N PHE A 147 -7.37 -14.78 -14.21
CA PHE A 147 -7.11 -15.45 -12.96
C PHE A 147 -7.71 -14.63 -11.82
N SER A 148 -8.49 -15.29 -10.96
CA SER A 148 -9.04 -14.70 -9.75
C SER A 148 -8.41 -15.38 -8.54
N GLU A 149 -7.75 -14.60 -7.69
CA GLU A 149 -7.19 -15.10 -6.44
C GLU A 149 -8.29 -15.42 -5.43
N SER A 150 -8.24 -16.61 -4.84
CA SER A 150 -9.14 -17.03 -3.76
C SER A 150 -8.44 -16.91 -2.42
N CYS A 151 -9.09 -16.26 -1.45
CA CYS A 151 -8.45 -15.99 -0.16
C CYS A 151 -8.54 -17.16 0.82
N PRO A 152 -7.46 -17.46 1.55
CA PRO A 152 -7.47 -18.44 2.62
C PRO A 152 -8.34 -17.96 3.79
N SER A 153 -8.91 -18.90 4.54
CA SER A 153 -9.63 -18.60 5.78
C SER A 153 -8.65 -18.11 6.85
N VAL A 154 -9.01 -17.03 7.53
CA VAL A 154 -8.23 -16.43 8.63
C VAL A 154 -8.98 -16.62 9.95
N SER A 155 -8.26 -16.93 11.03
CA SER A 155 -8.85 -17.30 12.33
C SER A 155 -8.70 -16.26 13.44
N CYS A 156 -8.17 -15.06 13.14
CA CYS A 156 -8.02 -14.01 14.15
C CYS A 156 -9.32 -13.23 14.40
N GLU A 157 -9.41 -12.60 15.57
CA GLU A 157 -10.53 -11.75 15.96
C GLU A 157 -10.71 -10.53 15.02
N ARG A 158 -9.59 -9.99 14.49
CA ARG A 158 -9.58 -8.75 13.70
C ARG A 158 -8.78 -8.90 12.42
N PRO A 159 -9.34 -9.51 11.38
CA PRO A 159 -8.72 -9.54 10.07
C PRO A 159 -8.70 -8.14 9.46
N VAL A 160 -7.56 -7.78 8.86
CA VAL A 160 -7.32 -6.49 8.23
C VAL A 160 -7.27 -6.69 6.73
N LEU A 161 -8.03 -5.86 6.00
CA LEU A 161 -7.99 -5.76 4.55
C LEU A 161 -7.53 -4.36 4.17
N ARG A 162 -6.40 -4.26 3.45
CA ARG A 162 -5.87 -2.98 3.01
C ARG A 162 -6.35 -2.61 1.62
N LYS A 163 -6.37 -1.30 1.34
CA LYS A 163 -6.74 -0.79 0.01
C LYS A 163 -5.75 -1.33 -1.03
N GLY A 164 -6.28 -2.01 -2.04
CA GLY A 164 -5.48 -2.60 -3.13
C GLY A 164 -5.03 -4.04 -2.88
N GLN A 165 -5.28 -4.61 -1.70
CA GLN A 165 -5.00 -6.01 -1.40
C GLN A 165 -6.23 -6.87 -1.68
N CYS A 166 -6.00 -8.06 -2.26
CA CYS A 166 -7.08 -9.02 -2.47
C CYS A 166 -7.54 -9.68 -1.16
N CYS A 167 -6.59 -10.19 -0.38
CA CYS A 167 -6.91 -11.05 0.75
C CYS A 167 -6.70 -10.40 2.12
N PRO A 168 -7.62 -10.65 3.07
CA PRO A 168 -7.45 -10.21 4.44
C PRO A 168 -6.35 -11.01 5.14
N TYR A 169 -5.75 -10.41 6.15
CA TYR A 169 -4.74 -11.07 6.97
C TYR A 169 -4.85 -10.63 8.43
N CYS A 170 -4.20 -11.37 9.32
CA CYS A 170 -4.21 -11.10 10.75
C CYS A 170 -2.97 -10.30 11.13
N ILE A 171 -3.14 -9.18 11.83
CA ILE A 171 -2.00 -8.44 12.39
C ILE A 171 -1.84 -8.86 13.85
N GLY A 172 -0.67 -9.41 14.19
CA GLY A 172 -0.37 -9.92 15.53
C GLY A 172 -1.13 -11.22 15.81
N GLY A 173 -0.39 -12.32 15.97
CA GLY A 173 -0.98 -13.57 16.44
C GLY A 173 -1.50 -13.40 17.86
N GLN A 174 -2.80 -13.18 18.02
CA GLN A 174 -3.47 -13.45 19.28
C GLN A 174 -4.44 -14.61 19.06
N THR A 175 -4.17 -15.64 19.85
CA THR A 175 -4.84 -16.94 20.01
C THR A 175 -6.32 -16.82 20.26
#